data_AF-A0A7S2P571-F1
#
_entry.id   AF-A0A7S2P571-F1
#
_cell.length_a   1.000
_cell.length_b   1.000
_cell.length_c   1.000
_cell.angle_alpha   90.00
_cell.angle_beta   90.00
_cell.angle_gamma   90.00
#
_symmetry.space_group_name_H-M   'P 1'
#
loop_
_entity.id
_entity.type
_entity.pdbx_description
1 polymer ?
#
loop_
_entity_poly.entity_id
_entity_poly.type
_entity_poly.pdbx_seq_one_letter_code
_entity_poly.pdbx_strand_id
1 'polypeptide(L)'
;PDMITYCSVMDACYFSVKDNVSAHSTYPCIALDTAISVWEELQIASHQTGGVGRLKLTHVAYGTFLRACGALKADDSIVEKAFSSACTNGQVSKFVLQQFKEASSDSLHSKFCLAEYQQYSDLPNSWTSNANNVPYKSRNYR
;
A
#
# COMPACT_ATOMS: atom_id res chain seq x y z
N PRO A 1 4.22 -15.62 10.19
CA PRO A 1 3.99 -15.19 8.79
C PRO A 1 5.09 -14.20 8.36
N ASP A 2 5.37 -14.09 7.06
CA ASP A 2 6.25 -13.05 6.50
C ASP A 2 5.47 -12.12 5.57
N MET A 3 6.11 -11.06 5.08
CA MET A 3 5.48 -10.09 4.17
C MET A 3 4.83 -10.74 2.94
N ILE A 4 5.47 -11.77 2.38
CA ILE A 4 4.98 -12.48 1.20
C ILE A 4 3.66 -13.18 1.53
N THR A 5 3.57 -13.79 2.71
CA THR A 5 2.35 -14.43 3.19
C THR A 5 1.19 -13.42 3.25
N TYR A 6 1.39 -12.26 3.89
CA TYR A 6 0.36 -11.22 3.96
C TYR A 6 -0.05 -10.70 2.57
N CYS A 7 0.93 -10.44 1.69
CA CYS A 7 0.66 -10.00 0.32
C CYS A 7 -0.13 -11.05 -0.48
N SER A 8 0.19 -12.33 -0.31
CA SER A 8 -0.49 -13.43 -1.00
C SER A 8 -1.97 -13.53 -0.61
N VAL A 9 -2.29 -13.30 0.67
CA VAL A 9 -3.68 -13.28 1.14
C VAL A 9 -4.45 -12.10 0.57
N MET A 10 -3.85 -10.90 0.56
CA MET A 10 -4.47 -9.71 -0.06
C MET A 10 -4.67 -9.89 -1.57
N ASP A 11 -3.72 -10.53 -2.25
CA ASP A 11 -3.85 -10.88 -3.67
C ASP A 11 -4.98 -11.89 -3.91
N ALA A 12 -5.11 -12.91 -3.06
CA ALA A 12 -6.22 -13.84 -3.15
C ALA A 12 -7.58 -13.11 -2.97
N CYS A 13 -7.65 -12.13 -2.05
CA CYS A 13 -8.84 -11.30 -1.89
C CYS A 13 -9.16 -10.51 -3.16
N TYR A 14 -8.14 -9.91 -3.79
CA TYR A 14 -8.27 -9.20 -5.07
C TYR A 14 -8.79 -10.12 -6.20
N PHE A 15 -8.21 -11.29 -6.38
CA PHE A 15 -8.60 -12.22 -7.46
C PHE A 15 -9.98 -12.85 -7.24
N SER A 16 -10.44 -12.96 -6.00
CA SER A 16 -11.76 -13.53 -5.69
C SER A 16 -12.92 -12.80 -6.36
N VAL A 17 -12.77 -11.50 -6.68
CA VAL A 17 -13.77 -10.69 -7.38
C VAL A 17 -13.47 -10.55 -8.88
N LYS A 18 -12.20 -10.64 -9.29
CA LYS A 18 -11.82 -10.57 -10.70
C LYS A 18 -12.32 -11.77 -11.51
N ASP A 19 -12.32 -12.94 -10.89
CA ASP A 19 -12.64 -14.21 -11.57
C ASP A 19 -14.11 -14.64 -11.43
N ASN A 20 -14.90 -13.97 -10.57
CA ASN A 20 -16.32 -14.30 -10.33
C ASN A 20 -17.25 -13.24 -10.94
N VAL A 21 -17.60 -13.43 -12.21
CA VAL A 21 -18.52 -12.59 -13.01
C VAL A 21 -19.98 -12.60 -12.51
N SER A 22 -20.32 -13.49 -11.58
CA SER A 22 -21.67 -13.62 -10.98
C SER A 22 -21.71 -13.01 -9.57
N ALA A 23 -22.02 -11.71 -9.54
CA ALA A 23 -22.19 -10.85 -8.37
C ALA A 23 -23.30 -11.31 -7.41
N HIS A 24 -23.02 -12.28 -6.54
CA HIS A 24 -23.73 -12.42 -5.27
C HIS A 24 -23.01 -11.55 -4.23
N SER A 25 -23.75 -10.58 -3.69
CA SER A 25 -23.26 -9.36 -3.01
C SER A 25 -22.41 -9.56 -1.75
N THR A 26 -22.30 -10.78 -1.21
CA THR A 26 -21.65 -11.04 0.08
C THR A 26 -20.15 -11.33 -0.02
N TYR A 27 -19.69 -11.95 -1.12
CA TYR A 27 -18.28 -12.35 -1.26
C TYR A 27 -17.29 -11.16 -1.31
N PRO A 28 -17.58 -10.07 -2.05
CA PRO A 28 -16.70 -8.90 -2.06
C PRO A 28 -16.55 -8.27 -0.66
N CYS A 29 -17.62 -8.25 0.15
CA CYS A 29 -17.56 -7.73 1.51
C CYS A 29 -16.64 -8.57 2.40
N ILE A 30 -16.77 -9.89 2.38
CA ILE A 30 -15.91 -10.79 3.17
C ILE A 30 -14.45 -10.69 2.73
N ALA A 31 -14.19 -10.62 1.42
CA ALA A 31 -12.84 -10.44 0.89
C ALA A 31 -12.24 -9.10 1.32
N LEU A 32 -13.05 -8.03 1.37
CA LEU A 32 -12.61 -6.71 1.82
C LEU A 32 -12.29 -6.72 3.31
N ASP A 33 -13.18 -7.24 4.15
CA ASP A 33 -12.97 -7.34 5.59
C ASP A 33 -11.72 -8.17 5.93
N THR A 34 -11.50 -9.25 5.17
CA THR A 34 -10.30 -10.08 5.28
C THR A 34 -9.06 -9.29 4.89
N ALA A 35 -9.08 -8.59 3.76
CA ALA A 35 -7.94 -7.77 3.32
C ALA A 35 -7.60 -6.68 4.33
N ILE A 36 -8.61 -6.00 4.91
CA ILE A 36 -8.43 -4.99 5.96
C ILE A 36 -7.82 -5.61 7.21
N SER A 37 -8.37 -6.73 7.69
CA SER A 37 -7.87 -7.39 8.92
C SER A 37 -6.41 -7.83 8.77
N VAL A 38 -6.08 -8.43 7.63
CA VAL A 38 -4.72 -8.88 7.29
C VAL A 38 -3.75 -7.70 7.18
N TRP A 39 -4.20 -6.59 6.62
CA TRP A 39 -3.43 -5.35 6.55
C TRP A 39 -3.15 -4.76 7.93
N GLU A 40 -4.16 -4.67 8.79
CA GLU A 40 -4.01 -4.15 10.15
C GLU A 40 -3.08 -5.04 10.99
N GLU A 41 -3.21 -6.37 10.88
CA GLU A 41 -2.30 -7.31 11.53
C GLU A 41 -0.85 -7.10 11.07
N LEU A 42 -0.63 -6.94 9.76
CA LEU A 42 0.69 -6.66 9.21
C LEU A 42 1.27 -5.34 9.74
N GLN A 43 0.45 -4.28 9.83
CA GLN A 43 0.88 -3.00 10.39
C GLN A 43 1.32 -3.14 11.86
N ILE A 44 0.54 -3.85 12.66
CA ILE A 44 0.86 -4.14 14.07
C ILE A 44 2.16 -4.95 14.16
N ALA A 45 2.29 -6.01 13.39
CA ALA A 45 3.47 -6.87 13.40
C ALA A 45 4.74 -6.15 12.91
N SER A 46 4.61 -5.29 11.88
CA SER A 46 5.70 -4.40 11.45
C SER A 46 6.10 -3.43 12.55
N HIS A 47 5.15 -2.85 13.28
CA HIS A 47 5.45 -1.94 14.38
C HIS A 47 6.15 -2.64 15.55
N GLN A 48 5.69 -3.84 15.93
CA GLN A 48 6.29 -4.64 17.01
C GLN A 48 7.75 -5.05 16.70
N THR A 49 8.09 -5.21 15.42
CA THR A 49 9.47 -5.50 14.97
C THR A 49 10.31 -4.25 14.75
N GLY A 50 9.78 -3.06 15.06
CA GLY A 50 10.45 -1.78 14.83
C GLY A 50 10.64 -1.46 13.33
N GLY A 51 9.86 -2.07 12.44
CA GLY A 51 10.00 -1.92 11.00
C GLY A 51 11.28 -2.54 10.45
N VAL A 52 11.85 -3.55 11.13
CA VAL A 52 13.07 -4.23 10.71
C VAL A 52 12.78 -5.70 10.37
N GLY A 53 13.49 -6.22 9.37
CA GLY A 53 13.41 -7.63 9.00
C GLY A 53 12.23 -7.96 8.08
N ARG A 54 11.75 -9.21 8.15
CA ARG A 54 10.83 -9.82 7.18
C ARG A 54 9.41 -9.24 7.18
N LEU A 55 9.10 -8.35 8.12
CA LEU A 55 7.79 -7.73 8.30
C LEU A 55 7.80 -6.22 8.05
N LYS A 56 8.93 -5.64 7.63
CA LYS A 56 9.00 -4.21 7.29
C LYS A 56 8.04 -3.88 6.15
N LEU A 57 7.08 -3.00 6.38
CA LEU A 57 6.18 -2.48 5.33
C LEU A 57 6.98 -1.96 4.13
N THR A 58 6.62 -2.47 2.96
CA THR A 58 7.25 -2.10 1.68
C THR A 58 6.22 -1.48 0.76
N HIS A 59 6.70 -0.74 -0.24
CA HIS A 59 5.87 -0.24 -1.33
C HIS A 59 5.04 -1.35 -2.02
N VAL A 60 5.53 -2.60 -2.07
CA VAL A 60 4.77 -3.74 -2.60
C VAL A 60 3.56 -4.02 -1.72
N ALA A 61 3.75 -4.10 -0.40
CA ALA A 61 2.66 -4.36 0.54
C ALA A 61 1.56 -3.28 0.46
N TYR A 62 1.96 -2.01 0.43
CA TYR A 62 1.02 -0.88 0.26
C TYR A 62 0.25 -0.96 -1.06
N GLY A 63 0.97 -1.18 -2.17
CA GLY A 63 0.32 -1.24 -3.48
C GLY A 63 -0.60 -2.46 -3.61
N THR A 64 -0.22 -3.60 -3.05
CA THR A 64 -1.06 -4.80 -3.00
C THR A 64 -2.35 -4.56 -2.21
N PHE A 65 -2.27 -3.92 -1.04
CA PHE A 65 -3.46 -3.57 -0.28
C PHE A 65 -4.37 -2.58 -1.02
N LEU A 66 -3.79 -1.50 -1.57
CA LEU A 66 -4.53 -0.50 -2.35
C LEU A 66 -5.22 -1.13 -3.57
N ARG A 67 -4.55 -2.06 -4.24
CA ARG A 67 -5.14 -2.83 -5.35
C ARG A 67 -6.37 -3.61 -4.91
N ALA A 68 -6.28 -4.29 -3.77
CA ALA A 68 -7.42 -5.01 -3.21
C ALA A 68 -8.56 -4.03 -2.88
N CYS A 69 -8.26 -2.88 -2.25
CA CYS A 69 -9.24 -1.84 -1.96
C CYS A 69 -9.98 -1.35 -3.23
N GLY A 70 -9.26 -1.08 -4.32
CA GLY A 70 -9.88 -0.57 -5.55
C GLY A 70 -10.77 -1.59 -6.26
N ALA A 71 -10.39 -2.86 -6.24
CA ALA A 71 -11.20 -3.95 -6.79
C ALA A 71 -12.44 -4.24 -5.95
N LEU A 72 -12.29 -4.18 -4.62
CA LEU A 72 -13.33 -4.51 -3.64
C LEU A 72 -14.19 -3.29 -3.24
N LYS A 73 -13.92 -2.11 -3.83
CA LYS A 73 -14.64 -0.86 -3.58
C LYS A 73 -14.65 -0.46 -2.10
N ALA A 74 -13.46 -0.50 -1.48
CA ALA A 74 -13.27 0.01 -0.14
C ALA A 74 -13.62 1.50 -0.03
N ASP A 75 -14.01 1.94 1.16
CA ASP A 75 -14.26 3.35 1.43
C ASP A 75 -12.96 4.18 1.27
N ASP A 76 -13.12 5.40 0.77
CA ASP A 76 -12.02 6.35 0.58
C ASP A 76 -11.22 6.59 1.88
N SER A 77 -11.85 6.50 3.05
CA SER A 77 -11.18 6.64 4.35
C SER A 77 -10.11 5.57 4.59
N ILE A 78 -10.34 4.35 4.12
CA ILE A 78 -9.41 3.22 4.23
C ILE A 78 -8.25 3.43 3.26
N VAL A 79 -8.58 3.82 2.02
CA VAL A 79 -7.61 4.11 0.96
C VAL A 79 -6.70 5.29 1.35
N GLU A 80 -7.28 6.34 1.91
CA GLU A 80 -6.57 7.51 2.44
C GLU A 80 -5.59 7.12 3.55
N LYS A 81 -6.06 6.34 4.54
CA LYS A 81 -5.25 5.90 5.68
C LYS A 81 -4.06 5.07 5.20
N ALA A 82 -4.27 4.16 4.25
CA ALA A 82 -3.20 3.34 3.67
C ALA A 82 -2.19 4.18 2.89
N PHE A 83 -2.64 5.10 2.04
CA PHE A 83 -1.76 5.95 1.25
C PHE A 83 -0.98 6.94 2.11
N SER A 84 -1.63 7.57 3.10
CA SER A 84 -0.95 8.45 4.08
C SER A 84 0.14 7.71 4.84
N SER A 85 -0.13 6.45 5.21
CA SER A 85 0.86 5.58 5.84
C SER A 85 2.03 5.28 4.89
N ALA A 86 1.78 5.04 3.59
CA ALA A 86 2.83 4.86 2.59
C ALA A 86 3.71 6.11 2.46
N CYS A 87 3.10 7.30 2.42
CA CYS A 87 3.79 8.59 2.40
C CYS A 87 4.69 8.78 3.63
N THR A 88 4.17 8.47 4.82
CA THR A 88 4.91 8.63 6.08
C THR A 88 6.09 7.65 6.19
N ASN A 89 5.95 6.44 5.65
CA ASN A 89 6.99 5.41 5.68
C ASN A 89 8.00 5.53 4.53
N GLY A 90 7.86 6.54 3.66
CA GLY A 90 8.72 6.70 2.49
C GLY A 90 8.61 5.53 1.51
N GLN A 91 7.43 4.91 1.42
CA GLN A 91 7.15 3.73 0.60
C GLN A 91 6.27 4.04 -0.61
N VAL A 92 6.09 5.30 -0.99
CA VAL A 92 5.37 5.65 -2.22
C VAL A 92 6.25 5.28 -3.41
N SER A 93 5.76 4.37 -4.24
CA SER A 93 6.37 3.99 -5.52
C SER A 93 5.39 4.23 -6.66
N LYS A 94 5.84 4.08 -7.91
CA LYS A 94 4.95 4.09 -9.08
C LYS A 94 3.79 3.09 -8.96
N PHE A 95 4.06 1.91 -8.40
CA PHE A 95 3.04 0.90 -8.15
C PHE A 95 1.99 1.40 -7.15
N VAL A 96 2.42 1.96 -6.02
CA VAL A 96 1.53 2.53 -4.99
C VAL A 96 0.67 3.65 -5.58
N LEU A 97 1.26 4.57 -6.36
CA LEU A 97 0.52 5.65 -7.00
C LEU A 97 -0.53 5.14 -7.98
N GLN A 98 -0.18 4.18 -8.82
CA GLN A 98 -1.12 3.60 -9.76
C GLN A 98 -2.31 2.96 -9.03
N GLN A 99 -2.03 2.13 -8.01
CA GLN A 99 -3.08 1.45 -7.27
C GLN A 99 -3.92 2.41 -6.42
N PHE A 100 -3.31 3.45 -5.85
CA PHE A 100 -4.04 4.53 -5.20
C PHE A 100 -4.99 5.21 -6.18
N LYS A 101 -4.52 5.57 -7.38
CA LYS A 101 -5.34 6.20 -8.42
C LYS A 101 -6.55 5.35 -8.79
N GLU A 102 -6.37 4.03 -8.91
CA GLU A 102 -7.44 3.09 -9.24
C GLU A 102 -8.41 2.87 -8.07
N ALA A 103 -7.96 3.05 -6.82
CA ALA A 103 -8.74 2.75 -5.62
C ALA A 103 -9.49 3.94 -5.01
N SER A 104 -9.10 5.17 -5.33
CA SER A 104 -9.63 6.38 -4.68
C SER A 104 -10.49 7.23 -5.62
N SER A 105 -11.40 8.02 -5.03
CA SER A 105 -12.17 9.01 -5.78
C SER A 105 -11.34 10.23 -6.24
N ASP A 106 -11.87 10.98 -7.20
CA ASP A 106 -11.26 12.24 -7.68
C ASP A 106 -11.09 13.28 -6.56
N SER A 107 -12.01 13.29 -5.59
CA SER A 107 -11.93 14.15 -4.40
C SER A 107 -10.71 13.79 -3.56
N LEU A 108 -10.48 12.49 -3.36
CA LEU A 108 -9.35 12.00 -2.60
C LEU A 108 -8.02 12.20 -3.36
N HIS A 109 -7.99 12.10 -4.71
CA HIS A 109 -6.80 12.45 -5.50
C HIS A 109 -6.43 13.93 -5.34
N SER A 110 -7.44 14.79 -5.37
CA SER A 110 -7.27 16.24 -5.23
C SER A 110 -6.71 16.61 -3.86
N LYS A 111 -7.11 15.89 -2.80
CA LYS A 111 -6.59 16.09 -1.44
C LYS A 111 -5.08 15.88 -1.31
N PHE A 112 -4.50 14.96 -2.09
CA PHE A 112 -3.05 14.72 -2.11
C PHE A 112 -2.32 15.55 -3.17
N CYS A 113 -3.00 16.48 -3.84
CA CYS A 113 -2.44 17.32 -4.91
C CYS A 113 -1.69 16.52 -5.98
N LEU A 114 -2.12 15.28 -6.28
CA LEU A 114 -1.37 14.42 -7.19
C LEU A 114 -1.27 14.96 -8.62
N ALA A 115 -2.21 15.82 -9.02
CA ALA A 115 -2.17 16.52 -10.29
C ALA A 115 -1.00 17.53 -10.41
N GLU A 116 -0.43 17.97 -9.29
CA GLU A 116 0.72 18.87 -9.26
C GLU A 116 2.05 18.13 -9.53
N TYR A 117 2.06 16.80 -9.38
CA TYR A 117 3.24 15.97 -9.63
C TYR A 117 3.14 15.33 -11.03
N GLN A 118 3.79 15.95 -12.02
CA GLN A 118 3.78 15.43 -13.40
C GLN A 118 4.65 14.18 -13.55
N GLN A 119 5.71 14.10 -12.76
CA GLN A 119 6.67 13.00 -12.76
C GLN A 119 6.83 12.45 -11.35
N TYR A 120 7.22 11.17 -11.25
CA TYR A 120 7.53 10.53 -9.98
C TYR A 120 8.64 11.25 -9.21
N SER A 121 9.58 11.87 -9.91
CA SER A 121 10.66 12.69 -9.34
C SER A 121 10.17 13.96 -8.64
N ASP A 122 8.95 14.41 -8.95
CA ASP A 122 8.40 15.65 -8.40
C ASP A 122 7.77 15.42 -7.02
N LEU A 123 7.56 14.15 -6.65
CA LEU A 123 7.02 13.78 -5.34
C LEU A 123 7.94 14.23 -4.21
N PRO A 124 7.39 14.54 -3.04
CA PRO A 124 8.20 14.82 -1.86
C PRO A 124 9.18 13.69 -1.60
N ASN A 125 10.47 14.04 -1.41
CA ASN A 125 11.50 13.05 -1.07
C ASN A 125 11.14 12.26 0.19
N SER A 126 10.37 12.84 1.12
CA SER A 126 9.88 12.13 2.31
C SER A 126 8.91 10.98 1.98
N TRP A 127 8.20 11.04 0.84
CA TRP A 127 7.26 10.01 0.43
C TRP A 127 7.93 8.86 -0.31
N THR A 128 9.04 9.13 -0.98
CA THR A 128 9.74 8.17 -1.86
C THR A 128 11.08 7.68 -1.28
N SER A 129 11.62 8.38 -0.29
CA SER A 129 12.83 7.98 0.41
C SER A 129 12.51 6.85 1.37
N ASN A 130 12.81 5.63 0.94
CA ASN A 130 12.91 4.50 1.84
C ASN A 130 13.77 4.96 3.03
N ALA A 131 13.25 4.98 4.27
CA ALA A 131 13.93 5.53 5.46
C ALA A 131 15.28 4.85 5.82
N ASN A 132 15.81 4.03 4.92
CA ASN A 132 17.11 3.37 4.94
C ASN A 132 18.20 4.10 4.12
N ASN A 133 17.96 5.31 3.58
CA ASN A 133 19.06 6.16 3.09
C ASN A 133 19.87 6.72 4.28
N VAL A 134 20.50 5.82 5.04
CA VAL A 134 21.79 6.14 5.63
C VAL A 134 22.69 6.41 4.42
N PRO A 135 23.24 7.63 4.23
CA PRO A 135 24.18 7.85 3.16
C PRO A 135 25.26 6.78 3.29
N TYR A 136 25.49 6.04 2.21
CA TYR A 136 26.56 5.06 2.12
C TYR A 136 27.83 5.82 2.52
N LYS A 137 28.29 5.67 3.76
CA LYS A 137 29.60 6.19 4.15
C LYS A 137 30.55 5.49 3.20
N SER A 138 31.09 6.25 2.25
CA SER A 138 32.20 5.83 1.41
C SER A 138 33.23 5.24 2.36
N ARG A 139 33.39 3.91 2.32
CA ARG A 139 34.53 3.25 2.95
C ARG A 139 35.74 3.78 2.22
N ASN A 140 36.34 4.83 2.78
CA ASN A 140 37.70 5.22 2.47
C ASN A 140 38.56 4.04 2.90
N TYR A 141 38.89 3.18 1.95
CA TYR A 141 40.06 2.31 2.05
C TYR A 141 41.28 3.24 2.03
N ARG A 142 41.86 3.47 3.20
CA ARG A 142 43.26 3.85 3.35
C ARG A 142 44.02 2.60 3.77
#